data_AF-A0A674PDH0-F1
#
_entry.id   AF-A0A674PDH0-F1
#
_cell.length_a   1.000
_cell.length_b   1.000
_cell.length_c   1.000
_cell.angle_alpha   90.00
_cell.angle_beta   90.00
_cell.angle_gamma   90.00
#
_symmetry.space_group_name_H-M   'P 1'
#
loop_
_entity.id
_entity.type
_entity.pdbx_description
1 polymer ?
#
loop_
_entity_poly.entity_id
_entity_poly.type
_entity_poly.pdbx_seq_one_letter_code
_entity_poly.pdbx_strand_id
1 'polypeptide(L)'
;SGSRDASTDLTYITERIITVLCPAECPEPLYQQNLQEILVMLQSKHQHNCMLINVSQKNEALNRLKHKVLDTGWLDHLAPNLDQIFSVCSSMEKWLQTHPRRVVVLHCRGGKGQLAVLVASYIDFSSMLNSADLSLDHFAMRRFYSNKLSALMTPSQKR
;
A
#
# COMPACT_ATOMS: atom_id res chain seq x y z
N SER A 1 -0.82 -17.75 -28.48
CA SER A 1 -0.09 -18.10 -27.24
C SER A 1 -0.42 -17.07 -26.19
N GLY A 2 -1.07 -17.47 -25.10
CA GLY A 2 -1.80 -16.58 -24.19
C GLY A 2 -0.91 -15.56 -23.48
N SER A 3 -1.17 -14.27 -23.75
CA SER A 3 -0.78 -13.16 -22.91
C SER A 3 -1.37 -13.40 -21.52
N ARG A 4 -0.53 -13.66 -20.52
CA ARG A 4 -0.96 -13.52 -19.13
C ARG A 4 -1.25 -12.04 -18.94
N ASP A 5 -2.52 -11.70 -18.78
CA ASP A 5 -2.93 -10.33 -18.48
C ASP A 5 -2.10 -9.84 -17.29
N ALA A 6 -1.30 -8.80 -17.49
CA ALA A 6 -0.57 -8.12 -16.42
C ALA A 6 -1.60 -7.30 -15.61
N SER A 7 -2.48 -8.00 -14.91
CA SER A 7 -3.58 -7.40 -14.16
C SER A 7 -3.07 -6.82 -12.85
N THR A 8 -3.52 -5.60 -12.56
CA THR A 8 -3.28 -4.95 -11.27
C THR A 8 -4.15 -5.62 -10.22
N ASP A 9 -3.55 -6.05 -9.12
CA ASP A 9 -4.23 -6.78 -8.05
C ASP A 9 -4.67 -5.82 -6.94
N LEU A 10 -5.96 -5.83 -6.60
CA LEU A 10 -6.54 -5.07 -5.50
C LEU A 10 -6.98 -6.02 -4.40
N THR A 11 -6.43 -5.84 -3.20
CA THR A 11 -6.75 -6.68 -2.03
C THR A 11 -7.09 -5.81 -0.83
N TYR A 12 -8.19 -6.11 -0.15
CA TYR A 12 -8.47 -5.59 1.19
C TYR A 12 -7.69 -6.44 2.19
N ILE A 13 -6.70 -5.85 2.88
CA ILE A 13 -6.03 -6.50 4.00
C ILE A 13 -6.99 -6.49 5.21
N THR A 14 -7.57 -5.33 5.47
CA THR A 14 -8.64 -5.10 6.44
C THR A 14 -9.75 -4.28 5.78
N GLU A 15 -10.81 -3.92 6.50
CA GLU A 15 -11.84 -3.01 5.97
C GLU A 15 -11.26 -1.62 5.61
N ARG A 16 -10.15 -1.24 6.24
CA ARG A 16 -9.58 0.11 6.19
C ARG A 16 -8.21 0.20 5.55
N ILE A 17 -7.56 -0.94 5.29
CA ILE A 17 -6.23 -1.01 4.66
C ILE A 17 -6.34 -1.87 3.40
N ILE A 18 -6.07 -1.23 2.26
CA ILE A 18 -6.23 -1.81 0.92
C ILE A 18 -4.86 -1.77 0.22
N THR A 19 -4.52 -2.78 -0.56
CA THR A 19 -3.32 -2.77 -1.41
C THR A 19 -3.70 -2.78 -2.88
N VAL A 20 -2.95 -2.03 -3.69
CA VAL A 20 -3.00 -2.05 -5.15
C VAL A 20 -1.61 -2.39 -5.65
N LEU A 21 -1.48 -3.55 -6.28
CA LEU A 21 -0.21 -4.13 -6.71
C LEU A 21 -0.16 -4.21 -8.24
N CYS A 22 0.76 -3.46 -8.84
CA CYS A 22 1.00 -3.51 -10.28
C CYS A 22 2.32 -4.25 -10.59
N PRO A 23 2.35 -5.23 -11.51
CA PRO A 23 3.60 -5.85 -11.97
C PRO A 23 4.57 -4.85 -12.61
N ALA A 24 5.88 -5.09 -12.50
CA ALA A 24 6.90 -4.22 -13.12
C ALA A 24 6.80 -4.25 -14.65
N GLU A 25 6.43 -5.41 -15.20
CA GLU A 25 6.34 -5.69 -16.63
C GLU A 25 5.04 -5.16 -17.25
N CYS A 26 4.13 -4.60 -16.45
CA CYS A 26 2.87 -4.04 -16.95
C CYS A 26 3.16 -2.79 -17.82
N PRO A 27 2.73 -2.78 -19.10
CA PRO A 27 2.92 -1.63 -19.98
C PRO A 27 2.28 -0.36 -19.43
N GLU A 28 2.93 0.78 -19.63
CA GLU A 28 2.48 2.07 -19.09
C GLU A 28 1.01 2.40 -19.40
N PRO A 29 0.51 2.23 -20.65
CA PRO A 29 -0.89 2.56 -20.95
C PRO A 29 -1.89 1.68 -20.19
N LEU A 30 -1.60 0.37 -20.09
CA LEU A 30 -2.44 -0.59 -19.39
C LEU A 30 -2.42 -0.34 -17.87
N TYR A 31 -1.24 -0.06 -17.32
CA TYR A 31 -1.11 0.34 -15.92
C TYR A 31 -1.94 1.58 -15.60
N GLN A 32 -1.84 2.64 -16.42
CA GLN A 32 -2.59 3.87 -16.22
C GLN A 32 -4.10 3.64 -16.30
N GLN A 33 -4.55 2.83 -17.25
CA GLN A 33 -5.96 2.46 -17.37
C GLN A 33 -6.45 1.69 -16.13
N ASN A 34 -5.76 0.62 -15.74
CA ASN A 34 -6.15 -0.20 -14.59
C ASN A 34 -6.17 0.62 -13.30
N LEU A 35 -5.15 1.45 -13.09
CA LEU A 35 -5.06 2.33 -11.94
C LEU A 35 -6.22 3.33 -11.92
N GLN A 36 -6.56 3.93 -13.07
CA GLN A 36 -7.69 4.84 -13.19
C GLN A 36 -9.02 4.15 -12.82
N GLU A 37 -9.27 2.94 -13.32
CA GLU A 37 -10.47 2.15 -13.02
C GLU A 37 -10.58 1.83 -11.52
N ILE A 38 -9.49 1.38 -10.92
CA ILE A 38 -9.41 1.10 -9.48
C ILE A 38 -9.69 2.36 -8.65
N LEU A 39 -9.12 3.50 -9.04
CA LEU A 39 -9.30 4.75 -8.32
C LEU A 39 -10.73 5.27 -8.42
N VAL A 40 -11.37 5.15 -9.59
CA VAL A 40 -12.80 5.47 -9.76
C VAL A 40 -13.66 4.59 -8.85
N MET A 41 -13.39 3.28 -8.81
CA MET A 41 -14.11 2.37 -7.92
C MET A 41 -13.92 2.76 -6.44
N LEU A 42 -12.68 3.07 -6.02
CA LEU A 42 -12.38 3.49 -4.65
C LEU A 42 -13.01 4.85 -4.32
N GLN A 43 -13.10 5.77 -5.28
CA GLN A 43 -13.85 7.03 -5.15
C GLN A 43 -15.33 6.77 -4.91
N SER A 44 -15.95 5.91 -5.71
CA SER A 44 -17.38 5.59 -5.54
C SER A 44 -17.67 4.96 -4.19
N LYS A 45 -16.77 4.09 -3.69
CA LYS A 45 -16.97 3.37 -2.42
C LYS A 45 -16.61 4.19 -1.18
N HIS A 46 -15.49 4.91 -1.21
CA HIS A 46 -14.91 5.57 -0.03
C HIS A 46 -14.94 7.11 -0.09
N GLN A 47 -15.32 7.69 -1.23
CA GLN A 47 -15.44 9.14 -1.44
C GLN A 47 -14.15 9.89 -1.04
N HIS A 48 -14.28 10.91 -0.19
CA HIS A 48 -13.18 11.72 0.34
C HIS A 48 -12.47 11.07 1.53
N ASN A 49 -12.75 9.79 1.83
CA ASN A 49 -12.16 9.06 2.97
C ASN A 49 -10.92 8.25 2.61
N CYS A 50 -10.46 8.30 1.37
CA CYS A 50 -9.30 7.57 0.88
C CYS A 50 -8.03 8.42 0.88
N MET A 51 -6.94 7.87 1.42
CA MET A 51 -5.58 8.36 1.20
C MET A 51 -4.79 7.30 0.45
N LEU A 52 -4.16 7.68 -0.66
CA LEU A 52 -3.29 6.82 -1.44
C LEU A 52 -1.85 7.03 -0.99
N ILE A 53 -1.16 5.96 -0.61
CA ILE A 53 0.27 5.97 -0.31
C ILE A 53 0.98 5.19 -1.40
N ASN A 54 1.79 5.87 -2.22
CA ASN A 54 2.66 5.20 -3.18
C ASN A 54 3.96 4.79 -2.49
N VAL A 55 4.24 3.49 -2.41
CA VAL A 55 5.45 2.92 -1.81
C VAL A 55 6.45 2.42 -2.87
N SER A 56 6.36 2.97 -4.07
CA SER A 56 7.25 2.68 -5.20
C SER A 56 7.84 3.98 -5.75
N GLN A 57 8.53 3.92 -6.89
CA GLN A 57 9.11 5.10 -7.52
C GLN A 57 8.04 6.16 -7.78
N LYS A 58 8.48 7.43 -7.79
CA LYS A 58 7.57 8.57 -7.98
C LYS A 58 6.78 8.39 -9.25
N ASN A 59 5.49 8.72 -9.17
CA ASN A 59 4.60 8.60 -10.30
C ASN A 59 3.76 9.86 -10.45
N GLU A 60 4.12 10.68 -11.42
CA GLU A 60 3.41 11.94 -11.70
C GLU A 60 1.95 11.74 -12.10
N ALA A 61 1.58 10.56 -12.62
CA ALA A 61 0.18 10.24 -12.90
C ALA A 61 -0.65 10.16 -11.60
N LEU A 62 -0.03 9.74 -10.48
CA LEU A 62 -0.68 9.74 -9.16
C LEU A 62 -0.89 11.16 -8.63
N ASN A 63 0.07 12.06 -8.86
CA ASN A 63 -0.03 13.46 -8.41
C ASN A 63 -1.13 14.25 -9.11
N ARG A 64 -1.52 13.84 -10.32
CA ARG A 64 -2.63 14.44 -11.08
C ARG A 64 -4.00 14.03 -10.56
N LEU A 65 -4.07 13.12 -9.60
CA LEU A 65 -5.31 12.67 -8.99
C LEU A 65 -5.85 13.74 -8.03
N LYS A 66 -7.18 13.91 -8.00
CA LYS A 66 -7.88 14.76 -7.01
C LYS A 66 -7.96 14.09 -5.63
N HIS A 67 -6.90 13.40 -5.23
CA HIS A 67 -6.83 12.60 -4.02
C HIS A 67 -5.73 13.08 -3.09
N LYS A 68 -5.88 12.75 -1.81
CA LYS A 68 -4.76 12.87 -0.88
C LYS A 68 -3.76 11.76 -1.20
N VAL A 69 -2.67 12.14 -1.85
CA VAL A 69 -1.56 11.24 -2.22
C VAL A 69 -0.36 11.53 -1.33
N LEU A 70 0.21 10.49 -0.76
CA LEU A 70 1.54 10.49 -0.14
C LEU A 70 2.46 9.67 -1.04
N ASP A 71 3.29 10.33 -1.83
CA ASP A 71 4.25 9.68 -2.72
C ASP A 71 5.62 9.59 -2.05
N THR A 72 6.07 8.37 -1.73
CA THR A 72 7.34 8.17 -1.01
C THR A 72 8.55 8.17 -1.93
N GLY A 73 8.37 7.83 -3.22
CA GLY A 73 9.46 7.69 -4.18
C GLY A 73 10.47 6.60 -3.85
N TRP A 74 10.08 5.55 -3.10
CA TRP A 74 10.99 4.47 -2.71
C TRP A 74 11.44 3.63 -3.92
N LEU A 75 12.72 3.29 -3.95
CA LEU A 75 13.33 2.50 -5.02
C LEU A 75 13.23 0.99 -4.71
N ASP A 76 12.82 0.18 -5.68
CA ASP A 76 12.56 -1.26 -5.55
C ASP A 76 13.70 -2.10 -4.93
N HIS A 77 14.95 -1.63 -5.02
CA HIS A 77 16.15 -2.33 -4.55
C HIS A 77 16.80 -1.72 -3.29
N LEU A 78 16.34 -0.56 -2.84
CA LEU A 78 16.84 0.08 -1.62
C LEU A 78 15.80 -0.05 -0.52
N ALA A 79 16.23 -0.53 0.65
CA ALA A 79 15.38 -0.47 1.83
C ALA A 79 15.19 1.01 2.22
N PRO A 80 13.96 1.48 2.44
CA PRO A 80 13.75 2.81 3.00
C PRO A 80 14.38 2.89 4.39
N ASN A 81 14.87 4.06 4.77
CA ASN A 81 15.43 4.22 6.11
C ASN A 81 14.33 4.27 7.18
N LEU A 82 14.70 4.07 8.45
CA LEU A 82 13.75 4.01 9.56
C LEU A 82 12.91 5.28 9.69
N ASP A 83 13.49 6.45 9.46
CA ASP A 83 12.76 7.73 9.54
C ASP A 83 11.66 7.84 8.47
N GLN A 84 11.95 7.37 7.26
CA GLN A 84 10.97 7.29 6.17
C GLN A 84 9.84 6.32 6.52
N ILE A 85 10.18 5.12 7.00
CA ILE A 85 9.19 4.11 7.42
C ILE A 85 8.30 4.66 8.53
N PHE A 86 8.91 5.26 9.57
CA PHE A 86 8.21 5.83 10.71
C PHE A 86 7.28 6.98 10.28
N SER A 87 7.77 7.87 9.41
CA SER A 87 6.98 8.99 8.87
C SER A 87 5.74 8.50 8.11
N VAL A 88 5.88 7.44 7.30
CA VAL A 88 4.75 6.84 6.59
C VAL A 88 3.78 6.15 7.55
N CYS A 89 4.28 5.37 8.52
CA CYS A 89 3.44 4.72 9.54
C CYS A 89 2.64 5.73 10.37
N SER A 90 3.30 6.81 10.81
CA SER A 90 2.68 7.90 11.56
C SER A 90 1.61 8.62 10.72
N SER A 91 1.89 8.89 9.44
CA SER A 91 0.94 9.51 8.52
C SER A 91 -0.30 8.62 8.28
N MET A 92 -0.07 7.31 8.13
CA MET A 92 -1.11 6.29 7.96
C MET A 92 -2.00 6.22 9.22
N GLU A 93 -1.40 6.09 10.40
CA GLU A 93 -2.13 6.03 11.67
C GLU A 93 -2.94 7.30 11.91
N LYS A 94 -2.29 8.47 11.78
CA LYS A 94 -2.96 9.77 11.97
C LYS A 94 -4.18 9.91 11.07
N TRP A 95 -4.07 9.49 9.81
CA TRP A 95 -5.18 9.52 8.88
C TRP A 95 -6.33 8.60 9.31
N LEU A 96 -6.01 7.36 9.65
CA LEU A 96 -7.01 6.37 10.09
C LEU A 96 -7.71 6.84 11.37
N GLN A 97 -6.99 7.42 12.33
CA GLN A 97 -7.59 7.91 13.58
C GLN A 97 -8.49 9.15 13.40
N THR A 98 -8.41 9.86 12.26
CA THR A 98 -9.26 11.05 12.07
C THR A 98 -10.76 10.75 11.94
N HIS A 99 -11.14 9.57 11.44
CA HIS A 99 -12.54 9.19 11.25
C HIS A 99 -12.66 7.68 10.95
N PRO A 100 -13.66 6.96 11.49
CA PRO A 100 -13.78 5.49 11.32
C PRO A 100 -13.93 5.03 9.86
N ARG A 101 -14.51 5.88 8.99
CA ARG A 101 -14.63 5.60 7.54
C ARG A 101 -13.34 5.82 6.76
N ARG A 102 -12.26 6.31 7.38
CA ARG A 102 -10.98 6.57 6.70
C ARG A 102 -10.34 5.26 6.29
N VAL A 103 -9.90 5.22 5.04
CA VAL A 103 -9.18 4.10 4.44
C VAL A 103 -7.85 4.55 3.87
N VAL A 104 -6.89 3.64 3.87
CA VAL A 104 -5.57 3.81 3.27
C VAL A 104 -5.40 2.81 2.15
N VAL A 105 -4.94 3.29 1.00
CA VAL A 105 -4.63 2.47 -0.16
C VAL A 105 -3.12 2.49 -0.36
N LEU A 106 -2.48 1.35 -0.16
CA LEU A 106 -1.05 1.14 -0.36
C LEU A 106 -0.81 0.71 -1.80
N HIS A 107 -0.32 1.62 -2.62
CA HIS A 107 0.01 1.36 -4.01
C HIS A 107 1.48 1.01 -4.17
N CYS A 108 1.77 -0.07 -4.89
CA CYS A 108 3.13 -0.44 -5.26
C CYS A 108 3.15 -0.94 -6.71
N ARG A 109 4.03 -0.36 -7.52
CA ARG A 109 4.37 -0.90 -8.84
C ARG A 109 5.73 -1.58 -8.79
N GLY A 110 5.81 -2.79 -9.31
CA GLY A 110 7.04 -3.59 -9.34
C GLY A 110 7.25 -4.42 -8.08
N GLY A 111 8.43 -4.29 -7.47
CA GLY A 111 8.85 -5.12 -6.34
C GLY A 111 7.95 -4.94 -5.11
N LYS A 112 7.44 -6.04 -4.55
CA LYS A 112 6.56 -6.01 -3.36
C LYS A 112 7.32 -5.83 -2.03
N GLY A 113 8.65 -5.74 -2.07
CA GLY A 113 9.49 -5.71 -0.87
C GLY A 113 9.27 -4.44 -0.04
N GLN A 114 9.13 -3.28 -0.67
CA GLN A 114 8.82 -2.00 -0.03
C GLN A 114 7.48 -2.05 0.71
N LEU A 115 6.46 -2.62 0.04
CA LEU A 115 5.16 -2.83 0.66
C LEU A 115 5.26 -3.78 1.87
N ALA A 116 6.06 -4.84 1.75
CA ALA A 116 6.27 -5.79 2.83
C ALA A 116 6.90 -5.15 4.06
N VAL A 117 7.95 -4.34 3.85
CA VAL A 117 8.60 -3.55 4.90
C VAL A 117 7.59 -2.63 5.57
N LEU A 118 6.79 -1.88 4.80
CA LEU A 118 5.81 -0.97 5.38
C LEU A 118 4.72 -1.70 6.16
N VAL A 119 4.15 -2.78 5.61
CA VAL A 119 3.08 -3.54 6.25
C VAL A 119 3.58 -4.17 7.56
N ALA A 120 4.76 -4.79 7.55
CA ALA A 120 5.38 -5.33 8.76
C ALA A 120 5.62 -4.25 9.82
N SER A 121 6.24 -3.14 9.40
CA SER A 121 6.53 -2.02 10.30
C SER A 121 5.27 -1.40 10.88
N TYR A 122 4.19 -1.30 10.09
CA TYR A 122 2.94 -0.76 10.57
C TYR A 122 2.25 -1.69 11.58
N ILE A 123 2.30 -3.01 11.38
CA ILE A 123 1.82 -4.00 12.38
C ILE A 123 2.54 -3.78 13.71
N ASP A 124 3.84 -3.54 13.72
CA ASP A 124 4.56 -3.32 14.98
C ASP A 124 4.25 -1.94 15.57
N PHE A 125 4.23 -0.91 14.72
CA PHE A 125 3.92 0.47 15.10
C PHE A 125 2.53 0.62 15.74
N SER A 126 1.48 0.10 15.13
CA SER A 126 0.11 0.19 15.66
C SER A 126 -0.08 -0.65 16.93
N SER A 127 0.67 -1.76 17.07
CA SER A 127 0.70 -2.55 18.33
C SER A 127 1.23 -1.70 19.49
N MET A 128 2.33 -0.96 19.26
CA MET A 128 2.94 -0.12 20.29
C MET A 128 2.05 1.04 20.74
N LEU A 129 1.18 1.52 19.85
CA LEU A 129 0.25 2.62 20.14
C LEU A 129 -1.04 2.16 20.84
N ASN A 130 -1.22 0.87 21.13
CA ASN A 130 -2.43 0.31 21.76
C ASN A 130 -3.75 0.81 21.11
N SER A 131 -3.80 0.89 19.77
CA SER A 131 -5.04 1.21 19.07
C SER A 131 -6.17 0.26 19.50
N ALA A 132 -7.41 0.74 19.65
CA ALA A 132 -8.46 -0.05 20.32
C ALA A 132 -9.00 -1.25 19.48
N ASP A 133 -8.69 -1.31 18.18
CA ASP A 133 -9.27 -2.25 17.19
C ASP A 133 -8.31 -3.40 16.76
N LEU A 134 -7.22 -3.64 17.50
CA LEU A 134 -6.03 -4.34 16.97
C LEU A 134 -6.19 -5.83 16.68
N SER A 135 -7.06 -6.59 17.36
CA SER A 135 -6.90 -8.06 17.37
C SER A 135 -7.19 -8.73 16.02
N LEU A 136 -8.30 -8.37 15.36
CA LEU A 136 -8.69 -8.93 14.07
C LEU A 136 -7.91 -8.30 12.92
N ASP A 137 -7.70 -6.98 12.97
CA ASP A 137 -6.94 -6.26 11.96
C ASP A 137 -5.47 -6.72 11.96
N HIS A 138 -4.83 -6.90 13.11
CA HIS A 138 -3.46 -7.43 13.17
C HIS A 138 -3.38 -8.86 12.67
N PHE A 139 -4.38 -9.68 13.00
CA PHE A 139 -4.42 -11.04 12.48
C PHE A 139 -4.49 -11.04 10.95
N ALA A 140 -5.40 -10.24 10.37
CA ALA A 140 -5.56 -10.13 8.93
C ALA A 140 -4.29 -9.56 8.24
N MET A 141 -3.70 -8.52 8.82
CA MET A 141 -2.44 -7.93 8.36
C MET A 141 -1.28 -8.92 8.42
N ARG A 142 -1.09 -9.63 9.54
CA ARG A 142 -0.04 -10.65 9.69
C ARG A 142 -0.24 -11.81 8.72
N ARG A 143 -1.48 -12.26 8.53
CA ARG A 143 -1.82 -13.30 7.55
C ARG A 143 -1.51 -12.85 6.12
N PHE A 144 -1.86 -11.62 5.75
CA PHE A 144 -1.54 -11.05 4.44
C PHE A 144 -0.02 -10.97 4.23
N TYR A 145 0.71 -10.40 5.19
CA TYR A 145 2.18 -10.34 5.16
C TYR A 145 2.79 -11.72 4.96
N SER A 146 2.40 -12.70 5.77
CA SER A 146 2.92 -14.08 5.68
C SER A 146 2.63 -14.70 4.32
N ASN A 147 1.38 -14.62 3.85
CA ASN A 147 0.92 -15.36 2.66
C ASN A 147 1.31 -14.71 1.32
N LYS A 148 1.44 -13.37 1.29
CA LYS A 148 1.55 -12.62 0.03
C LYS A 148 2.87 -11.88 -0.12
N LEU A 149 3.55 -11.53 0.97
CA LEU A 149 4.70 -10.62 0.94
C LEU A 149 6.00 -11.27 1.42
N SER A 150 5.97 -12.04 2.51
CA SER A 150 7.16 -12.51 3.23
C SER A 150 8.16 -13.33 2.37
N ALA A 151 7.64 -14.13 1.45
CA ALA A 151 8.43 -14.96 0.54
C ALA A 151 9.17 -14.16 -0.54
N LEU A 152 8.75 -12.91 -0.79
CA LEU A 152 9.25 -12.07 -1.88
C LEU A 152 10.31 -11.05 -1.39
N MET A 153 10.59 -11.02 -0.09
CA MET A 153 11.51 -10.07 0.52
C MET A 153 12.96 -10.54 0.45
N THR A 154 13.87 -9.60 0.19
CA THR A 154 15.31 -9.82 0.28
C THR A 154 15.76 -9.90 1.76
N PRO A 155 16.95 -10.45 2.05
CA PRO A 155 17.50 -10.45 3.41
C PRO A 155 17.66 -9.05 4.03
N SER A 156 17.96 -8.03 3.22
CA SER A 156 18.08 -6.65 3.70
C SER A 156 16.73 -6.05 4.09
N GLN A 157 15.65 -6.41 3.42
CA GLN A 157 14.29 -5.96 3.74
C GLN A 157 13.72 -6.66 4.99
N LYS A 158 14.22 -7.85 5.33
CA LYS A 158 13.80 -8.58 6.54
C LYS A 158 14.53 -8.16 7.81
N ARG A 159 15.69 -7.52 7.66
CA ARG A 159 16.54 -7.09 8.78
C ARG A 159 16.02 -5.79 9.35
#